data_AF-A4SB83-F1
#
_entry.id   AF-A4SB83-F1
#
_cell.length_a   1.000
_cell.length_b   1.000
_cell.length_c   1.000
_cell.angle_alpha   90.00
_cell.angle_beta   90.00
_cell.angle_gamma   90.00
#
_symmetry.space_group_name_H-M   'P 1'
#
loop_
_entity.id
_entity.type
_entity.pdbx_description
1 polymer ?
#
loop_
_entity_poly.entity_id
_entity_poly.type
_entity_poly.pdbx_seq_one_letter_code
_entity_poly.pdbx_strand_id
1 'polypeptide(L)'
;RQVYLGGHLEEEFAAEAFDIIVLKLARIGDRSRTGTRPLKMNFPESRYANLIGFIDSLTLDELIMEVRRHSEGFARGNSGYRGVTQHSPKKFEARVGVPPQSKHVYLGLYDSAEKAAVAYDTALVQARGRRASTNFPIYNYDEHI
;
A
#
# COMPACT_ATOMS: atom_id res chain seq x y z
N ARG A 1 6.78 3.32 -17.43
CA ARG A 1 7.08 2.27 -16.41
C ARG A 1 5.75 1.78 -15.87
N GLN A 2 5.50 0.48 -15.83
CA GLN A 2 4.27 -0.08 -15.25
C GLN A 2 4.38 -0.08 -13.71
N VAL A 3 3.25 0.16 -13.02
CA VAL A 3 3.15 0.15 -11.56
C VAL A 3 2.07 -0.88 -11.18
N TYR A 4 2.45 -1.86 -10.37
CA TYR A 4 1.50 -2.82 -9.80
C TYR A 4 0.66 -2.16 -8.70
N LEU A 5 -0.66 -2.27 -8.74
CA LEU A 5 -1.57 -1.60 -7.80
C LEU A 5 -2.18 -2.53 -6.75
N GLY A 6 -2.05 -3.84 -6.92
CA GLY A 6 -2.69 -4.80 -6.04
C GLY A 6 -3.25 -5.98 -6.82
N GLY A 7 -3.61 -7.04 -6.11
CA GLY A 7 -4.34 -8.16 -6.67
C GLY A 7 -5.79 -8.04 -6.23
N HIS A 8 -6.70 -7.95 -7.20
CA HIS A 8 -8.13 -7.83 -6.98
C HIS A 8 -8.85 -9.08 -7.49
N LEU A 9 -9.89 -9.50 -6.78
CA LEU A 9 -10.69 -10.65 -7.19
C LEU A 9 -11.67 -10.27 -8.31
N GLU A 10 -12.20 -9.05 -8.25
CA GLU A 10 -13.14 -8.53 -9.23
C GLU A 10 -12.48 -7.50 -10.16
N GLU A 11 -12.85 -7.55 -11.45
CA GLU A 11 -12.33 -6.62 -12.46
C GLU A 11 -12.70 -5.17 -12.17
N GLU A 12 -13.90 -4.92 -11.62
CA GLU A 12 -14.36 -3.57 -11.25
C GLU A 12 -13.42 -2.92 -10.23
N PHE A 13 -13.00 -3.64 -9.19
CA PHE A 13 -12.06 -3.10 -8.20
C PHE A 13 -10.67 -2.83 -8.78
N ALA A 14 -10.20 -3.67 -9.70
CA ALA A 14 -8.95 -3.41 -10.42
C ALA A 14 -9.03 -2.15 -11.30
N ALA A 15 -10.17 -1.94 -11.96
CA ALA A 15 -10.43 -0.76 -12.77
C ALA A 15 -10.57 0.50 -11.91
N GLU A 16 -11.20 0.42 -10.74
CA GLU A 16 -11.28 1.53 -9.78
C GLU A 16 -9.90 1.91 -9.22
N ALA A 17 -9.09 0.92 -8.85
CA ALA A 17 -7.71 1.14 -8.40
C ALA A 17 -6.89 1.88 -9.47
N PHE A 18 -7.03 1.49 -10.74
CA PHE A 18 -6.38 2.18 -11.86
C PHE A 18 -6.89 3.63 -12.01
N ASP A 19 -8.21 3.82 -12.01
CA ASP A 19 -8.84 5.12 -12.18
C ASP A 19 -8.44 6.12 -11.08
N ILE A 20 -8.32 5.68 -9.82
CA ILE A 20 -7.86 6.50 -8.70
C ILE A 20 -6.43 7.04 -8.95
N ILE A 21 -5.52 6.20 -9.43
CA ILE A 21 -4.14 6.61 -9.73
C ILE A 21 -4.09 7.54 -10.95
N VAL A 22 -4.87 7.23 -11.98
CA VAL A 22 -4.99 8.09 -13.16
C VAL A 22 -5.54 9.46 -12.79
N LEU A 23 -6.55 9.52 -11.93
CA LEU A 23 -7.14 10.75 -11.44
C LEU A 23 -6.10 11.58 -10.67
N LYS A 24 -5.29 10.96 -9.80
CA LYS A 24 -4.18 11.66 -9.12
C LYS A 24 -3.16 12.22 -10.12
N LEU A 25 -2.77 11.44 -11.12
CA LEU A 25 -1.82 11.89 -12.14
C LEU A 25 -2.36 13.07 -12.95
N ALA A 26 -3.65 13.05 -13.33
CA ALA A 26 -4.32 14.16 -14.01
C ALA A 26 -4.37 15.45 -13.17
N ARG A 27 -4.25 15.34 -11.85
CA ARG A 27 -4.33 16.46 -10.91
C ARG A 27 -2.96 16.98 -10.49
N ILE A 28 -1.93 16.11 -10.45
CA ILE A 28 -0.52 16.53 -10.29
C ILE A 28 0.00 17.18 -11.57
N GLY A 29 -0.32 16.60 -12.72
CA GLY A 29 0.03 17.13 -14.02
C GLY A 29 -0.87 18.30 -14.37
N ASP A 30 -0.31 19.51 -14.40
CA ASP A 30 -0.95 20.71 -14.92
C ASP A 30 -1.70 20.40 -16.24
N ARG A 31 -3.05 20.42 -16.19
CA ARG A 31 -3.94 20.18 -17.33
C ARG A 31 -3.64 21.14 -18.51
N SER A 32 -2.85 22.20 -18.29
CA SER A 32 -2.42 23.14 -19.32
C SER A 32 -1.20 22.69 -20.15
N ARG A 33 -0.35 21.78 -19.65
CA ARG A 33 0.93 21.41 -20.31
C ARG A 33 0.85 20.18 -21.21
N THR A 34 -0.15 19.33 -21.05
CA THR A 34 -0.34 18.18 -21.94
C THR A 34 -1.37 18.51 -23.01
N GLY A 35 -0.88 18.92 -24.17
CA GLY A 35 -1.68 18.92 -25.38
C GLY A 35 -2.35 17.57 -25.59
N THR A 36 -3.68 17.58 -25.46
CA THR A 36 -4.60 16.89 -26.38
C THR A 36 -4.87 15.40 -26.19
N ARG A 37 -4.77 14.82 -24.99
CA ARG A 37 -5.56 13.61 -24.67
C ARG A 37 -5.98 13.56 -23.19
N PRO A 38 -7.29 13.54 -22.88
CA PRO A 38 -7.74 13.21 -21.53
C PRO A 38 -7.26 11.80 -21.18
N LEU A 39 -6.77 11.62 -19.95
CA LEU A 39 -6.39 10.28 -19.49
C LEU A 39 -7.64 9.39 -19.53
N LYS A 40 -7.52 8.23 -20.18
CA LYS A 40 -8.64 7.30 -20.35
C LYS A 40 -8.91 6.59 -19.02
N MET A 41 -9.99 6.98 -18.35
CA MET A 41 -10.54 6.29 -17.19
C MET A 41 -11.55 5.22 -17.62
N ASN A 42 -11.79 4.24 -16.77
CA ASN A 42 -12.80 3.19 -16.99
C ASN A 42 -14.21 3.68 -16.58
N PHE A 43 -14.28 4.54 -15.57
CA PHE A 43 -15.50 5.09 -15.00
C PHE A 43 -15.52 6.63 -15.04
N PRO A 44 -16.71 7.27 -14.95
CA PRO A 44 -16.80 8.73 -14.90
C PRO A 44 -16.20 9.31 -13.62
N GLU A 45 -15.60 10.51 -13.70
CA GLU A 45 -14.98 11.22 -12.56
C GLU A 45 -15.96 11.42 -11.39
N SER A 46 -17.26 11.55 -11.68
CA SER A 46 -18.32 11.68 -10.66
C SER A 46 -18.40 10.48 -9.70
N ARG A 47 -17.98 9.28 -10.12
CA ARG A 47 -17.90 8.10 -9.24
C ARG A 47 -16.94 8.34 -8.07
N TYR A 48 -15.89 9.13 -8.29
CA TYR A 48 -14.84 9.39 -7.30
C TYR A 48 -14.96 10.75 -6.64
N ALA A 49 -16.05 11.49 -6.85
CA ALA A 49 -16.21 12.87 -6.36
C ALA A 49 -15.91 13.02 -4.86
N ASN A 50 -16.38 12.06 -4.04
CA ASN A 50 -16.16 12.05 -2.59
C ASN A 50 -14.72 11.72 -2.18
N LEU A 51 -13.94 11.10 -3.08
CA LEU A 51 -12.54 10.74 -2.84
C LEU A 51 -11.57 11.83 -3.27
N ILE A 52 -12.00 12.82 -4.07
CA ILE A 52 -11.10 13.84 -4.64
C ILE A 52 -10.30 14.56 -3.56
N GLY A 53 -10.95 14.99 -2.46
CA GLY A 53 -10.26 15.68 -1.37
C GLY A 53 -9.18 14.83 -0.70
N PHE A 54 -9.44 13.53 -0.55
CA PHE A 54 -8.48 12.56 0.00
C PHE A 54 -7.35 12.25 -1.00
N ILE A 55 -7.68 12.08 -2.28
CA ILE A 55 -6.70 11.88 -3.35
C ILE A 55 -5.73 13.06 -3.41
N ASP A 56 -6.24 14.29 -3.26
CA ASP A 56 -5.41 15.51 -3.29
C ASP A 56 -4.49 15.65 -2.08
N SER A 57 -4.92 15.18 -0.90
CA SER A 57 -4.11 15.28 0.32
C SER A 57 -2.90 14.34 0.36
N LEU A 58 -2.92 13.25 -0.42
CA LEU A 58 -1.82 12.28 -0.48
C LEU A 58 -0.80 12.60 -1.58
N THR A 59 0.46 12.22 -1.39
CA THR A 59 1.40 12.11 -2.51
C THR A 59 1.04 10.93 -3.43
N LEU A 60 1.60 10.89 -4.65
CA LEU A 60 1.38 9.76 -5.56
C LEU A 60 1.82 8.43 -4.93
N ASP A 61 2.99 8.41 -4.26
CA ASP A 61 3.53 7.20 -3.65
C ASP A 61 2.65 6.71 -2.47
N GLU A 62 2.16 7.63 -1.65
CA GLU A 62 1.23 7.32 -0.55
C GLU A 62 -0.10 6.76 -1.07
N LEU A 63 -0.66 7.37 -2.12
CA LEU A 63 -1.89 6.89 -2.73
C LEU A 63 -1.72 5.49 -3.35
N ILE A 64 -0.58 5.22 -4.01
CA ILE A 64 -0.27 3.87 -4.52
C ILE A 64 -0.19 2.87 -3.36
N MET A 65 0.39 3.24 -2.22
CA MET A 65 0.44 2.36 -1.05
C MET A 65 -0.95 2.13 -0.46
N GLU A 66 -1.80 3.15 -0.42
CA GLU A 66 -3.19 3.06 0.05
C GLU A 66 -4.01 2.09 -0.80
N VAL A 67 -3.94 2.23 -2.13
CA VAL A 67 -4.60 1.34 -3.09
C VAL A 67 -4.10 -0.09 -2.92
N ARG A 68 -2.79 -0.28 -2.78
CA ARG A 68 -2.23 -1.61 -2.53
C ARG A 68 -2.74 -2.21 -1.23
N ARG A 69 -2.78 -1.46 -0.14
CA ARG A 69 -3.25 -1.93 1.19
C ARG A 69 -4.69 -2.44 1.15
N HIS A 70 -5.52 -1.84 0.31
CA HIS A 70 -6.92 -2.22 0.12
C HIS A 70 -7.13 -3.39 -0.85
N SER A 71 -6.08 -3.86 -1.53
CA SER A 71 -6.18 -5.03 -2.42
C SER A 71 -6.20 -6.36 -1.66
N GLU A 72 -6.92 -7.33 -2.19
CA GLU A 72 -7.17 -8.64 -1.60
C GLU A 72 -5.90 -9.49 -1.50
N GLY A 73 -4.90 -9.21 -2.34
CA GLY A 73 -3.60 -9.89 -2.32
C GLY A 73 -2.56 -9.27 -1.39
N PHE A 74 -2.88 -8.16 -0.69
CA PHE A 74 -1.91 -7.37 0.04
C PHE A 74 -1.33 -8.09 1.26
N ALA A 75 -2.19 -8.53 2.17
CA ALA A 75 -1.85 -9.38 3.28
C ALA A 75 -2.29 -10.82 2.97
N ARG A 76 -1.53 -11.81 3.46
CA ARG A 76 -1.81 -13.22 3.23
C ARG A 76 -1.77 -13.98 4.55
N GLY A 77 -2.62 -15.00 4.67
CA GLY A 77 -2.70 -15.86 5.85
C GLY A 77 -3.59 -15.29 6.95
N ASN A 78 -3.72 -16.07 8.03
CA ASN A 78 -4.73 -15.85 9.07
C ASN A 78 -4.47 -14.64 9.98
N SER A 79 -3.32 -13.98 9.85
CA SER A 79 -2.99 -12.79 10.64
C SER A 79 -3.64 -11.51 10.12
N GLY A 80 -4.00 -11.47 8.83
CA GLY A 80 -4.45 -10.23 8.18
C GLY A 80 -3.34 -9.19 7.94
N TYR A 81 -2.08 -9.50 8.27
CA TYR A 81 -0.95 -8.57 8.11
C TYR A 81 0.23 -9.21 7.38
N ARG A 82 0.91 -8.40 6.56
CA ARG A 82 2.15 -8.78 5.88
C ARG A 82 3.26 -9.01 6.87
N GLY A 83 4.03 -10.07 6.62
CA GLY A 83 5.18 -10.43 7.45
C GLY A 83 4.81 -10.98 8.83
N VAL A 84 3.52 -11.22 9.08
CA VAL A 84 3.02 -11.76 10.35
C VAL A 84 2.41 -13.15 10.12
N THR A 85 2.85 -14.12 10.90
CA THR A 85 2.29 -15.49 10.88
C THR A 85 1.76 -15.83 12.27
N GLN A 86 0.57 -16.43 12.34
CA GLN A 86 0.08 -16.98 13.61
C GLN A 86 0.91 -18.22 13.98
N HIS A 87 1.65 -18.13 15.07
CA HIS A 87 2.52 -19.20 15.58
C HIS A 87 1.75 -20.14 16.52
N SER A 88 0.91 -19.57 17.38
CA SER A 88 -0.02 -20.29 18.24
C SER A 88 -1.29 -19.46 18.43
N PRO A 89 -2.37 -19.98 19.06
CA PRO A 89 -3.65 -19.29 19.15
C PRO A 89 -3.58 -17.85 19.68
N LYS A 90 -2.55 -17.52 20.49
CA LYS A 90 -2.34 -16.18 21.08
C LYS A 90 -0.94 -15.61 20.81
N LYS A 91 -0.17 -16.19 19.88
CA LYS A 91 1.19 -15.73 19.57
C LYS A 91 1.36 -15.53 18.09
N PHE A 92 1.86 -14.36 17.73
CA PHE A 92 2.08 -13.92 16.36
C PHE A 92 3.56 -13.66 16.15
N GLU A 93 4.10 -14.18 15.06
CA GLU A 93 5.50 -14.07 14.71
C GLU A 93 5.68 -13.06 13.59
N ALA A 94 6.60 -12.11 13.77
CA ALA A 94 6.98 -11.15 12.72
C ALA A 94 8.30 -11.55 12.06
N ARG A 95 8.35 -11.50 10.72
CA ARG A 95 9.56 -11.78 9.93
C ARG A 95 9.68 -10.82 8.76
N VAL A 96 10.85 -10.21 8.56
CA VAL A 96 11.15 -9.37 7.39
C VAL A 96 12.14 -10.05 6.45
N GLY A 97 11.84 -10.06 5.16
CA GLY A 97 12.76 -10.55 4.14
C GLY A 97 13.79 -9.48 3.79
N VAL A 98 15.08 -9.84 3.82
CA VAL A 98 16.18 -8.94 3.44
C VAL A 98 16.75 -9.39 2.09
N PRO A 99 16.45 -8.69 0.98
CA PRO A 99 17.11 -8.91 -0.30
C PRO A 99 18.59 -8.50 -0.21
N PRO A 100 19.52 -9.16 -0.92
CA PRO A 100 19.34 -10.32 -1.82
C PRO A 100 19.44 -11.67 -1.11
N GLN A 101 19.58 -11.70 0.21
CA GLN A 101 20.05 -12.88 0.94
C GLN A 101 18.99 -14.00 1.10
N SER A 102 17.79 -13.85 0.51
CA SER A 102 16.63 -14.77 0.62
C SER A 102 16.36 -15.27 2.05
N LYS A 103 16.83 -14.52 3.05
CA LYS A 103 16.77 -14.88 4.46
C LYS A 103 15.73 -13.99 5.11
N HIS A 104 14.84 -14.63 5.85
CA HIS A 104 13.92 -13.94 6.74
C HIS A 104 14.63 -13.67 8.06
N VAL A 105 14.64 -12.41 8.48
CA VAL A 105 15.06 -12.01 9.82
C VAL A 105 13.84 -12.15 10.73
N TYR A 106 14.00 -12.93 11.78
CA TYR A 106 13.01 -13.06 12.85
C TYR A 106 13.04 -11.80 13.72
N LEU A 107 11.87 -11.16 13.86
CA LEU A 107 11.72 -9.90 14.60
C LEU A 107 11.09 -10.10 15.98
N GLY A 108 10.63 -11.31 16.30
CA GLY A 108 10.05 -11.64 17.60
C GLY A 108 8.70 -12.34 17.53
N LEU A 109 8.23 -12.71 18.72
CA LEU A 109 6.89 -13.23 19.00
C LEU A 109 6.13 -12.19 19.83
N TYR A 110 4.89 -11.94 19.43
CA TYR A 110 4.03 -10.89 19.97
C TYR A 110 2.68 -11.47 20.39
N ASP A 111 2.02 -10.83 21.33
CA ASP A 111 0.71 -11.27 21.86
C ASP A 111 -0.48 -10.91 20.95
N SER A 112 -0.24 -10.11 19.93
CA SER A 112 -1.26 -9.63 18.98
C SER A 112 -0.67 -9.48 17.59
N ALA A 113 -1.48 -9.71 16.55
CA ALA A 113 -1.07 -9.59 15.17
C ALA A 113 -0.67 -8.14 14.83
N GLU A 114 -1.36 -7.16 15.42
CA GLU A 114 -1.11 -5.73 15.26
C GLU A 114 0.31 -5.36 15.72
N LYS A 115 0.71 -5.76 16.93
CA LYS A 115 2.06 -5.51 17.46
C LYS A 115 3.15 -6.16 16.58
N ALA A 116 2.91 -7.38 16.10
CA ALA A 116 3.81 -8.05 15.17
C ALA A 116 3.92 -7.28 13.84
N ALA A 117 2.80 -6.75 13.33
CA ALA A 117 2.75 -5.98 12.09
C ALA A 117 3.46 -4.63 12.22
N VAL A 118 3.33 -3.95 13.37
CA VAL A 118 4.10 -2.73 13.67
C VAL A 118 5.60 -3.03 13.68
N ALA A 119 6.04 -4.11 14.33
CA ALA A 119 7.45 -4.49 14.34
C ALA A 119 7.98 -4.81 12.93
N TYR A 120 7.18 -5.49 12.11
CA TYR A 120 7.49 -5.75 10.71
C TYR A 120 7.63 -4.45 9.91
N ASP A 121 6.65 -3.56 10.02
CA ASP A 121 6.63 -2.28 9.31
C ASP A 121 7.84 -1.42 9.71
N THR A 122 8.11 -1.26 11.00
CA THR A 122 9.26 -0.49 11.50
C THR A 122 10.58 -1.01 10.91
N ALA A 123 10.79 -2.33 10.93
CA ALA A 123 11.99 -2.94 10.34
C ALA A 123 12.06 -2.72 8.82
N LEU A 124 10.92 -2.77 8.13
CA LEU A 124 10.85 -2.56 6.69
C LEU A 124 11.08 -1.09 6.30
N VAL A 125 10.56 -0.14 7.07
CA VAL A 125 10.78 1.29 6.92
C VAL A 125 12.25 1.62 7.14
N GLN A 126 12.87 1.13 8.22
CA GLN A 126 14.31 1.33 8.46
C GLN A 126 15.17 0.81 7.30
N ALA A 127 14.73 -0.24 6.60
CA ALA A 127 15.45 -0.81 5.47
C ALA A 127 15.19 -0.11 4.12
N ARG A 128 14.03 0.56 3.94
CA ARG A 128 13.58 1.05 2.61
C ARG A 128 13.11 2.52 2.59
N GLY A 129 13.09 3.19 3.73
CA GLY A 129 12.55 4.52 3.93
C GLY A 129 11.06 4.62 3.57
N ARG A 130 10.64 5.81 3.09
CA ARG A 130 9.25 6.13 2.70
C ARG A 130 8.64 5.22 1.63
N ARG A 131 9.45 4.44 0.91
CA ARG A 131 8.99 3.50 -0.13
C ARG A 131 8.68 2.10 0.42
N ALA A 132 8.79 1.90 1.73
CA ALA A 132 8.38 0.65 2.37
C ALA A 132 6.89 0.38 2.15
N SER A 133 6.55 -0.85 1.77
CA SER A 133 5.15 -1.27 1.63
C SER A 133 4.63 -1.79 2.96
N THR A 134 4.33 -0.85 3.85
CA THR A 134 3.88 -1.07 5.24
C THR A 134 2.42 -1.53 5.32
N ASN A 135 2.08 -2.24 6.39
CA ASN A 135 0.71 -2.61 6.74
C ASN A 135 -0.12 -1.40 7.16
N PHE A 136 0.50 -0.43 7.82
CA PHE A 136 -0.14 0.79 8.30
C PHE A 136 0.33 2.03 7.52
N PRO A 137 -0.39 3.16 7.59
CA PRO A 137 0.02 4.39 6.90
C PRO A 137 1.44 4.82 7.27
N ILE A 138 2.19 5.33 6.28
CA ILE A 138 3.63 5.62 6.42
C ILE A 138 3.93 6.68 7.49
N TYR A 139 3.00 7.62 7.70
CA TYR A 139 3.13 8.67 8.71
C TYR A 139 3.18 8.13 10.14
N ASN A 140 2.73 6.90 10.39
CA ASN A 140 2.90 6.24 11.70
C ASN A 140 4.37 5.97 12.02
N TYR A 141 5.28 6.10 11.05
CA TYR A 141 6.68 5.73 11.15
C TYR A 141 7.61 6.90 10.81
N ASP A 142 7.13 8.15 10.78
CA ASP A 142 7.98 9.29 10.41
C ASP A 142 9.22 9.44 11.32
N GLU A 143 9.16 8.99 12.59
CA GLU A 143 10.31 8.95 13.50
C GLU A 143 11.37 7.88 13.13
N HIS A 144 11.05 6.96 12.23
CA HIS A 144 11.88 5.83 11.81
C HIS A 144 12.36 5.94 10.35
N ILE A 145 12.07 7.05 9.67
CA ILE A 145 12.39 7.33 8.27
C ILE A 145 13.65 8.17 8.15
#